data_AF-A0AAD9GC66-F1
#
_entry.id   AF-A0AAD9GC66-F1
#
_cell.length_a   1.000
_cell.length_b   1.000
_cell.length_c   1.000
_cell.angle_alpha   90.00
_cell.angle_beta   90.00
_cell.angle_gamma   90.00
#
_symmetry.space_group_name_H-M   'P 1'
#
loop_
_entity.id
_entity.type
_entity.pdbx_description
1 polymer ?
#
loop_
_entity_poly.entity_id
_entity_poly.type
_entity_poly.pdbx_seq_one_letter_code
_entity_poly.pdbx_strand_id
1 'polypeptide(L)'
;MLFFYLVPWFTPLRITYQDNSFAKVIETVRRTPETSTLADIVEKARLEDWLTMRKPPKSVFHFTGLYKTGEKTFSSPNFELWVKYLKDFNHKYPAEKTTMVDSIRANYTDLHLHVVRILDEVEKIPSTEKLAKNLL
;
A
#
# COMPACT_ATOMS: atom_id res chain seq x y z
N MET A 1 -26.19 1.20 10.85
CA MET A 1 -24.97 1.17 11.68
C MET A 1 -24.49 -0.29 11.69
N LEU A 2 -23.52 -0.64 10.83
CA LEU A 2 -23.07 -2.02 10.65
C LEU A 2 -21.64 -2.18 11.19
N PHE A 3 -21.44 -3.28 11.88
CA PHE A 3 -20.35 -3.59 12.80
C PHE A 3 -18.99 -3.73 12.11
N PHE A 4 -17.97 -3.16 12.73
CA PHE A 4 -16.56 -3.35 12.41
C PHE A 4 -16.11 -4.73 12.88
N TYR A 5 -16.07 -5.71 11.99
CA TYR A 5 -15.34 -6.94 12.26
C TYR A 5 -14.01 -6.89 11.51
N LEU A 6 -12.91 -6.98 12.27
CA LEU A 6 -11.70 -7.63 11.79
C LEU A 6 -12.12 -8.91 11.08
N VAL A 7 -11.63 -9.13 9.87
CA VAL A 7 -11.89 -10.35 9.11
C VAL A 7 -11.36 -11.53 9.95
N PRO A 8 -12.20 -12.33 10.66
CA PRO A 8 -11.70 -13.17 11.76
C PRO A 8 -10.73 -14.24 11.29
N TRP A 9 -10.96 -14.76 10.08
CA TRP A 9 -10.08 -15.72 9.42
C TRP A 9 -8.72 -15.12 9.01
N PHE A 10 -8.63 -13.79 8.86
CA PHE A 10 -7.40 -13.10 8.46
C PHE A 10 -6.47 -12.83 9.65
N THR A 11 -7.02 -12.75 10.87
CA THR A 11 -6.23 -12.43 12.07
C THR A 11 -5.06 -13.41 12.30
N PRO A 12 -5.25 -14.75 12.21
CA PRO A 12 -4.13 -15.69 12.32
C PRO A 12 -3.06 -15.49 11.23
N LEU A 13 -3.47 -15.21 9.99
CA LEU A 13 -2.55 -14.96 8.88
C LEU A 13 -1.72 -13.70 9.13
N ARG A 14 -2.34 -12.62 9.60
CA ARG A 14 -1.65 -11.37 9.97
C ARG A 14 -0.64 -11.57 11.09
N ILE A 15 -0.98 -12.33 12.12
CA ILE A 15 -0.09 -12.59 13.26
C ILE A 15 1.10 -13.46 12.83
N THR A 16 0.86 -14.44 11.97
CA THR A 16 1.88 -15.40 11.50
C THR A 16 2.84 -14.76 10.50
N TYR A 17 2.32 -13.92 9.61
CA TYR A 17 3.10 -13.35 8.50
C TYR A 17 3.17 -11.82 8.63
N GLN A 18 4.30 -11.31 9.12
CA GLN A 18 4.58 -9.88 9.20
C GLN A 18 5.09 -9.32 7.86
N ASP A 19 4.57 -8.16 7.45
CA ASP A 19 4.97 -7.32 6.31
C ASP A 19 5.61 -8.04 5.11
N ASN A 20 6.94 -8.18 5.12
CA ASN A 20 7.73 -8.71 4.00
C ASN A 20 7.51 -10.22 3.78
N SER A 21 7.13 -10.98 4.81
CA SER A 21 6.79 -12.41 4.64
C SER A 21 5.41 -12.60 4.03
N PHE A 22 4.51 -11.63 4.19
CA PHE A 22 3.15 -11.68 3.65
C PHE A 22 3.13 -11.56 2.11
N ALA A 23 4.02 -10.75 1.54
CA ALA A 23 4.18 -10.65 0.09
C ALA A 23 4.51 -12.00 -0.56
N LYS A 24 5.38 -12.79 0.09
CA LYS A 24 5.73 -14.14 -0.35
C LYS A 24 4.55 -15.12 -0.25
N VAL A 25 3.71 -14.98 0.78
CA VAL A 25 2.48 -15.79 0.90
C VAL A 25 1.53 -15.50 -0.26
N ILE A 26 1.26 -14.22 -0.54
CA ILE A 26 0.40 -13.82 -1.67
C ILE A 26 0.96 -14.32 -3.00
N GLU A 27 2.26 -14.19 -3.23
CA GLU A 27 2.91 -14.70 -4.43
C GLU A 27 2.77 -16.22 -4.57
N THR A 28 2.97 -16.96 -3.46
CA THR A 28 2.83 -18.42 -3.45
C THR A 28 1.40 -18.83 -3.78
N VAL A 29 0.41 -18.24 -3.10
CA VAL A 29 -1.02 -18.50 -3.34
C VAL A 29 -1.39 -18.19 -4.79
N ARG A 30 -0.89 -17.06 -5.34
CA ARG A 30 -1.18 -16.65 -6.72
C ARG A 30 -0.58 -17.61 -7.77
N ARG A 31 0.57 -18.24 -7.48
CA ARG A 31 1.24 -19.18 -8.39
C ARG A 31 0.66 -20.60 -8.35
N THR A 32 -0.09 -20.94 -7.31
CA THR A 32 -0.72 -22.26 -7.18
C THR A 32 -2.10 -22.23 -7.84
N PRO A 33 -2.34 -22.95 -8.95
CA PRO A 33 -3.58 -22.88 -9.71
C PRO A 33 -4.84 -23.05 -8.85
N GLU A 34 -4.80 -24.01 -7.93
CA GLU A 34 -5.90 -24.39 -7.04
C GLU A 34 -6.26 -23.30 -6.03
N THR A 35 -5.32 -22.40 -5.71
CA THR A 35 -5.52 -21.34 -4.72
C THR A 35 -5.35 -19.93 -5.29
N SER A 36 -5.11 -19.81 -6.60
CA SER A 36 -4.88 -18.52 -7.28
C SER A 36 -5.98 -17.48 -7.04
N THR A 37 -7.23 -17.92 -6.99
CA THR A 37 -8.41 -17.07 -6.69
C THR A 37 -8.43 -16.55 -5.25
N LEU A 38 -7.72 -17.20 -4.32
CA LEU A 38 -7.63 -16.76 -2.93
C LEU A 38 -6.67 -15.58 -2.76
N ALA A 39 -5.72 -15.37 -3.69
CA ALA A 39 -4.74 -14.29 -3.58
C ALA A 39 -5.43 -12.92 -3.42
N ASP A 40 -6.45 -12.66 -4.24
CA ASP A 40 -7.18 -11.39 -4.22
C ASP A 40 -8.05 -11.24 -2.96
N ILE A 41 -8.58 -12.36 -2.43
CA ILE A 41 -9.34 -12.39 -1.17
C ILE A 41 -8.42 -12.02 0.01
N VAL A 42 -7.22 -12.60 0.05
CA VAL A 42 -6.23 -12.35 1.11
C VAL A 42 -5.69 -10.92 0.99
N GLU A 43 -5.45 -10.43 -0.22
CA GLU A 43 -4.98 -9.06 -0.45
C GLU A 43 -6.03 -8.02 -0.04
N LYS A 44 -7.31 -8.25 -0.38
CA LYS A 44 -8.43 -7.41 0.07
C LYS A 44 -8.55 -7.40 1.60
N ALA A 45 -8.51 -8.57 2.24
CA ALA A 45 -8.59 -8.67 3.70
C ALA A 45 -7.44 -7.93 4.40
N ARG A 46 -6.23 -7.92 3.81
CA ARG A 46 -5.08 -7.17 4.33
C ARG A 46 -5.30 -5.66 4.30
N LEU A 47 -5.85 -5.12 3.21
CA LEU A 47 -6.17 -3.70 3.10
C LEU A 47 -7.24 -3.29 4.11
N GLU A 48 -8.30 -4.09 4.25
CA GLU A 48 -9.39 -3.86 5.19
C GLU A 48 -8.92 -3.92 6.64
N ASP A 49 -8.03 -4.85 6.98
CA ASP A 49 -7.41 -4.95 8.30
C ASP A 49 -6.57 -3.71 8.61
N TRP A 50 -5.69 -3.29 7.70
CA TRP A 50 -4.92 -2.05 7.86
C TRP A 50 -5.79 -0.81 8.00
N LEU A 51 -6.88 -0.70 7.22
CA LEU A 51 -7.84 0.40 7.36
C LEU A 51 -8.54 0.33 8.73
N THR A 52 -8.96 -0.85 9.18
CA THR A 52 -9.62 -1.04 10.48
C THR A 52 -8.69 -0.69 11.64
N MET A 53 -7.41 -1.05 11.52
CA MET A 53 -6.35 -0.68 12.47
C MET A 53 -5.86 0.77 12.31
N ARG A 54 -6.45 1.55 11.38
CA ARG A 54 -6.09 2.95 11.11
C ARG A 54 -4.58 3.11 10.85
N LYS A 55 -3.97 2.19 10.10
CA LYS A 55 -2.55 2.26 9.77
C LYS A 55 -2.28 3.48 8.87
N PRO A 56 -1.32 4.35 9.21
CA PRO A 56 -1.01 5.49 8.37
C PRO A 56 -0.55 5.04 6.96
N PRO A 57 -0.92 5.74 5.88
CA PRO A 57 -0.47 5.40 4.53
C PRO A 57 1.06 5.32 4.37
N LYS A 58 1.82 6.13 5.12
CA LYS A 58 3.29 6.01 5.20
C LYS A 58 3.76 4.65 5.72
N SER A 59 3.06 4.07 6.70
CA SER A 59 3.40 2.76 7.26
C SER A 59 3.04 1.65 6.27
N VAL A 60 1.90 1.76 5.59
CA VAL A 60 1.51 0.77 4.57
C VAL A 60 2.45 0.80 3.35
N PHE A 61 2.98 1.97 3.00
CA PHE A 61 4.05 2.09 2.00
C PHE A 61 5.29 1.27 2.40
N HIS A 62 5.66 1.30 3.68
CA HIS A 62 6.74 0.48 4.22
C HIS A 62 6.37 -1.02 4.21
N PHE A 63 5.16 -1.39 4.64
CA PHE A 63 4.71 -2.78 4.76
C PHE A 63 4.56 -3.52 3.42
N THR A 64 4.48 -2.78 2.33
CA THR A 64 4.46 -3.29 0.95
C THR A 64 5.86 -3.39 0.34
N GLY A 65 6.90 -3.01 1.08
CA GLY A 65 8.31 -3.09 0.66
C GLY A 65 8.72 -2.03 -0.37
N LEU A 66 7.84 -1.09 -0.72
CA LEU A 66 8.07 -0.10 -1.77
C LEU A 66 9.29 0.77 -1.48
N TYR A 67 9.55 1.10 -0.21
CA TYR A 67 10.71 1.87 0.23
C TYR A 67 12.07 1.26 -0.17
N LYS A 68 12.13 -0.04 -0.46
CA LYS A 68 13.36 -0.73 -0.91
C LYS A 68 13.53 -0.74 -2.42
N THR A 69 12.50 -0.38 -3.19
CA THR A 69 12.48 -0.57 -4.64
C THR A 69 13.10 0.59 -5.43
N GLY A 70 13.34 1.73 -4.78
CA GLY A 70 13.95 2.90 -5.39
C GLY A 70 13.16 3.36 -6.62
N GLU A 71 13.84 3.51 -7.75
CA GLU A 71 13.23 3.94 -9.03
C GLU A 71 12.13 3.00 -9.53
N LYS A 72 12.18 1.71 -9.17
CA LYS A 72 11.17 0.71 -9.57
C LYS A 72 9.87 0.80 -8.77
N THR A 73 9.78 1.73 -7.81
CA THR A 73 8.59 1.97 -6.99
C THR A 73 7.35 2.10 -7.87
N PHE A 74 7.38 2.97 -8.88
CA PHE A 74 6.20 3.31 -9.68
C PHE A 74 5.74 2.21 -10.63
N SER A 75 6.65 1.33 -11.05
CA SER A 75 6.34 0.16 -11.87
C SER A 75 5.90 -1.06 -11.05
N SER A 76 5.89 -0.96 -9.72
CA SER A 76 5.54 -2.07 -8.84
C SER A 76 4.02 -2.24 -8.73
N PRO A 77 3.45 -3.45 -8.89
CA PRO A 77 2.04 -3.70 -8.58
C PRO A 77 1.66 -3.30 -7.15
N ASN A 78 2.61 -3.37 -6.21
CA ASN A 78 2.40 -2.92 -4.83
C ASN A 78 2.16 -1.40 -4.72
N PHE A 79 2.62 -0.62 -5.70
CA PHE A 79 2.37 0.82 -5.74
C PHE A 79 0.91 1.10 -6.05
N GLU A 80 0.33 0.42 -7.04
CA GLU A 80 -1.11 0.55 -7.34
C GLU A 80 -1.98 0.15 -6.13
N LEU A 81 -1.60 -0.94 -5.46
CA LEU A 81 -2.23 -1.38 -4.22
C LEU A 81 -2.16 -0.31 -3.13
N TRP A 82 -1.00 0.31 -2.94
CA TRP A 82 -0.81 1.38 -1.97
C TRP A 82 -1.57 2.66 -2.33
N VAL A 83 -1.63 3.03 -3.61
CA VAL A 83 -2.42 4.19 -4.08
C VAL A 83 -3.90 3.99 -3.78
N LYS A 84 -4.43 2.78 -4.00
CA LYS A 84 -5.79 2.43 -3.60
C LYS A 84 -5.99 2.60 -2.09
N TYR A 85 -5.07 2.06 -1.29
CA TYR A 85 -5.12 2.20 0.17
C TYR A 85 -5.11 3.67 0.62
N LEU A 86 -4.25 4.50 0.05
CA LEU A 86 -4.16 5.93 0.38
C LEU A 86 -5.50 6.64 0.13
N LYS A 87 -6.16 6.35 -0.99
CA LYS A 87 -7.49 6.91 -1.31
C LYS A 87 -8.54 6.45 -0.30
N ASP A 88 -8.60 5.15 -0.01
CA ASP A 88 -9.57 4.59 0.92
C ASP A 88 -9.35 5.14 2.35
N PHE A 89 -8.09 5.28 2.78
CA PHE A 89 -7.72 5.88 4.06
C PHE A 89 -8.15 7.33 4.15
N ASN A 90 -7.80 8.16 3.15
CA ASN A 90 -8.14 9.58 3.14
C ASN A 90 -9.65 9.82 3.10
N HIS A 91 -10.40 8.95 2.41
CA HIS A 91 -11.85 8.98 2.38
C HIS A 91 -12.47 8.63 3.75
N LYS A 92 -11.95 7.58 4.40
CA LYS A 92 -12.47 7.10 5.69
C LYS A 92 -12.05 7.96 6.88
N TYR A 93 -10.87 8.57 6.82
CA TYR A 93 -10.23 9.33 7.89
C TYR A 93 -9.83 10.74 7.42
N PRO A 94 -10.80 11.61 7.07
CA PRO A 94 -10.50 12.92 6.46
C PRO A 94 -9.67 13.85 7.37
N ALA A 95 -9.75 13.68 8.70
CA ALA A 95 -8.98 14.46 9.67
C ALA A 95 -7.48 14.09 9.73
N GLU A 96 -7.10 12.93 9.19
CA GLU A 96 -5.70 12.45 9.13
C GLU A 96 -5.23 12.27 7.69
N LYS A 97 -5.96 12.84 6.74
CA LYS A 97 -5.62 12.72 5.33
C LYS A 97 -4.17 13.16 5.10
N THR A 98 -3.49 12.45 4.22
CA THR A 98 -2.12 12.76 3.83
C THR A 98 -2.00 12.72 2.31
N THR A 99 -0.97 13.34 1.78
CA THR A 99 -0.70 13.32 0.33
C THR A 99 0.16 12.11 -0.02
N MET A 100 0.14 11.75 -1.31
CA MET A 100 1.06 10.76 -1.86
C MET A 100 2.51 11.16 -1.59
N VAL A 101 2.83 12.43 -1.84
CA VAL A 101 4.18 12.99 -1.70
C VAL A 101 4.66 12.93 -0.25
N ASP A 102 3.84 13.34 0.73
CA ASP A 102 4.24 13.32 2.14
C ASP A 102 4.45 11.90 2.66
N SER A 103 3.59 10.98 2.23
CA SER A 103 3.71 9.57 2.61
C SER A 103 4.96 8.91 2.03
N ILE A 104 5.31 9.22 0.78
CA ILE A 104 6.53 8.75 0.14
C ILE A 104 7.76 9.36 0.82
N ARG A 105 7.79 10.70 1.00
CA ARG A 105 8.91 11.42 1.65
C ARG A 105 9.23 10.86 3.03
N ALA A 106 8.21 10.52 3.83
CA ALA A 106 8.37 9.96 5.16
C ALA A 106 9.11 8.60 5.19
N ASN A 107 9.26 7.91 4.05
CA ASN A 107 9.93 6.62 3.95
C ASN A 107 11.34 6.68 3.34
N TYR A 108 11.78 7.87 2.90
CA TYR A 108 13.05 8.07 2.21
C TYR A 108 13.91 9.17 2.86
N THR A 109 13.69 9.43 4.16
CA THR A 109 14.27 10.56 4.91
C THR A 109 15.80 10.64 4.90
N ASP A 110 16.50 9.52 4.72
CA ASP A 110 17.98 9.48 4.69
C ASP A 110 18.58 9.45 3.27
N LEU A 111 17.77 9.32 2.20
CA LEU A 111 18.26 9.29 0.81
C LEU A 111 17.65 10.44 -0.01
N HIS A 112 18.20 11.64 0.20
CA HIS A 112 17.85 12.86 -0.53
C HIS A 112 17.88 12.68 -2.07
N LEU A 113 18.80 11.85 -2.59
CA LEU A 113 18.95 11.57 -4.03
C LEU A 113 17.80 10.72 -4.62
N HIS A 114 17.14 9.88 -3.81
CA HIS A 114 16.06 9.03 -4.31
C HIS A 114 14.73 9.78 -4.33
N VAL A 115 14.47 10.64 -3.34
CA VAL A 115 13.23 11.42 -3.28
C VAL A 115 13.09 12.37 -4.47
N VAL A 116 14.15 13.12 -4.80
CA VAL A 116 14.10 14.09 -5.92
C VAL A 116 13.83 13.38 -7.25
N ARG A 117 14.56 12.29 -7.55
CA ARG A 117 14.34 11.52 -8.78
C ARG A 117 12.96 10.86 -8.81
N ILE A 118 12.49 10.35 -7.68
CA ILE A 118 11.17 9.73 -7.55
C ILE A 118 10.06 10.76 -7.78
N LEU A 119 10.18 11.97 -7.22
CA LEU A 119 9.19 13.03 -7.41
C LEU A 119 9.21 13.61 -8.83
N ASP A 120 10.39 13.80 -9.43
CA ASP A 120 10.53 14.22 -10.83
C ASP A 120 9.90 13.20 -11.80
N GLU A 121 9.97 11.90 -11.50
CA GLU A 121 9.31 10.84 -12.29
C GLU A 121 7.78 10.86 -12.13
N VAL A 122 7.26 11.14 -10.93
CA VAL A 122 5.80 11.25 -10.68
C VAL A 122 5.16 12.34 -11.53
N GLU A 123 5.85 13.48 -11.68
CA GLU A 123 5.37 14.61 -12.49
C GLU A 123 5.40 14.32 -13.99
N LYS A 124 6.28 13.43 -14.45
CA LYS A 124 6.44 13.08 -15.87
C LYS A 124 5.50 11.98 -16.35
N ILE A 125 4.97 11.14 -15.46
CA ILE A 125 4.11 10.02 -15.83
C ILE A 125 2.66 10.53 -16.01
N PRO A 126 2.06 10.50 -17.22
CA PRO A 126 0.74 11.10 -17.48
C PRO A 126 -0.40 10.44 -16.69
N SER A 127 -0.27 9.15 -16.37
CA SER A 127 -1.25 8.43 -15.54
C SER A 127 -1.17 8.82 -14.06
N THR A 128 -0.01 9.24 -13.56
CA THR A 128 0.15 9.78 -12.21
C THR A 128 -0.05 11.29 -12.15
N GLU A 129 0.05 12.03 -13.25
CA GLU A 129 -0.27 13.46 -13.29
C GLU A 129 -1.72 13.71 -12.87
N LYS A 130 -2.66 12.87 -13.34
CA LYS A 130 -4.08 12.91 -12.93
C LYS A 130 -4.28 12.43 -11.48
N LEU A 131 -3.41 11.58 -10.94
CA LEU A 131 -3.43 11.16 -9.53
C LEU A 131 -2.86 12.26 -8.62
N ALA A 132 -1.74 12.88 -9.00
CA ALA A 132 -1.05 13.94 -8.28
C ALA A 132 -1.92 15.19 -8.19
N LYS A 133 -2.58 15.60 -9.29
CA LYS A 133 -3.50 16.75 -9.32
C LYS A 133 -4.79 16.56 -8.50
N ASN A 134 -5.19 15.33 -8.19
CA ASN A 134 -6.36 15.05 -7.36
C ASN A 134 -6.01 14.81 -5.87
N LEU A 135 -4.73 14.85 -5.51
CA LEU A 135 -4.21 14.53 -4.18
C LEU A 135 -3.37 15.67 -3.56
N LEU A 136 -3.24 16.80 -4.26
CA LEU A 136 -2.87 18.12 -3.75
C LEU A 136 -4.16 18.91 -3.46
#